data_AF-A0A2X3L3G8-F1
#
_entry.id   AF-A0A2X3L3G8-F1
#
_cell.length_a   1.000
_cell.length_b   1.000
_cell.length_c   1.000
_cell.angle_alpha   90.00
_cell.angle_beta   90.00
_cell.angle_gamma   90.00
#
_symmetry.space_group_name_H-M   'P 1'
#
loop_
_entity.id
_entity.type
_entity.pdbx_description
1 polymer ?
#
loop_
_entity_poly.entity_id
_entity_poly.type
_entity_poly.pdbx_seq_one_letter_code
_entity_poly.pdbx_strand_id
1 'polypeptide(L)'
;MTWNTANDSLNAFSQQLQMKNNSGGIQAYLAGQPVLSSASGTDTIDLQVNIAGKLLPVSSGSPVTLYTEGEAATEKTATMTVSQVSGGKPAAGTYMGNVTLMFDTVAKP
;
A
#
# COMPACT_ATOMS: atom_id res chain seq x y z
N MET A 1 -8.14 11.13 0.19
CA MET A 1 -6.94 11.78 -0.39
C MET A 1 -7.38 13.10 -1.01
N THR A 2 -6.52 14.13 -1.02
CA THR A 2 -6.87 15.46 -1.53
C THR A 2 -6.19 15.68 -2.87
N TRP A 3 -6.93 16.22 -3.86
CA TRP A 3 -6.36 16.59 -5.16
C TRP A 3 -5.47 17.83 -5.04
N ASN A 4 -4.29 17.79 -5.64
CA ASN A 4 -3.35 18.89 -5.73
C ASN A 4 -3.30 19.42 -7.17
N THR A 5 -3.85 20.62 -7.38
CA THR A 5 -3.93 21.26 -8.70
C THR A 5 -2.60 21.82 -9.21
N ALA A 6 -1.59 21.99 -8.35
CA ALA A 6 -0.27 22.47 -8.78
C ALA A 6 0.55 21.35 -9.45
N ASN A 7 0.34 20.11 -9.00
CA ASN A 7 1.09 18.94 -9.46
C ASN A 7 0.22 17.95 -10.26
N ASP A 8 -1.02 18.34 -10.59
CA ASP A 8 -2.05 17.50 -11.21
C ASP A 8 -2.06 16.04 -10.69
N SER A 9 -2.06 15.87 -9.37
CA SER A 9 -1.99 14.57 -8.71
C SER A 9 -2.66 14.54 -7.35
N LEU A 10 -3.01 13.35 -6.87
CA LEU A 10 -3.46 13.15 -5.49
C LEU A 10 -2.28 13.29 -4.52
N ASN A 11 -2.49 14.06 -3.44
CA ASN A 11 -1.59 14.02 -2.30
C ASN A 11 -1.58 12.60 -1.72
N ALA A 12 -0.37 12.09 -1.47
CA ALA A 12 -0.18 10.79 -0.86
C ALA A 12 -0.83 10.76 0.53
N PHE A 13 -1.42 9.62 0.87
CA PHE A 13 -1.88 9.31 2.21
C PHE A 13 -0.77 8.56 2.93
N SER A 14 -0.41 8.96 4.14
CA SER A 14 0.57 8.25 4.96
C SER A 14 0.02 7.92 6.34
N GLN A 15 0.35 6.73 6.82
CA GLN A 15 -0.04 6.22 8.14
C GLN A 15 1.12 5.45 8.77
N GLN A 16 1.32 5.59 10.07
CA GLN A 16 2.27 4.76 10.81
C GLN A 16 1.61 3.44 11.19
N LEU A 17 2.35 2.34 11.00
CA LEU A 17 1.99 0.98 11.38
C LEU A 17 3.02 0.49 12.40
N GLN A 18 2.54 -0.05 13.51
CA GLN A 18 3.38 -0.80 14.46
C GLN A 18 3.32 -2.27 14.08
N MET A 19 4.49 -2.88 13.90
CA MET A 19 4.63 -4.25 13.40
C MET A 19 5.59 -5.03 14.29
N LYS A 20 5.20 -6.24 14.67
CA LYS A 20 6.01 -7.18 15.46
C LYS A 20 5.58 -8.60 15.14
N ASN A 21 6.55 -9.51 15.01
CA ASN A 21 6.31 -10.93 14.88
C ASN A 21 7.42 -11.72 15.57
N ASN A 22 7.07 -12.51 16.59
CA ASN A 22 8.02 -13.33 17.33
C ASN A 22 8.27 -14.71 16.70
N SER A 23 7.46 -15.09 15.70
CA SER A 23 7.46 -16.43 15.12
C SER A 23 8.12 -16.49 13.74
N GLY A 24 8.62 -15.36 13.23
CA GLY A 24 9.20 -15.28 11.89
C GLY A 24 9.36 -13.86 11.38
N GLY A 25 9.77 -13.74 10.11
CA GLY A 25 9.76 -12.46 9.40
C GLY A 25 8.35 -11.98 9.08
N ILE A 26 8.25 -10.74 8.60
CA ILE A 26 6.99 -10.13 8.16
C ILE A 26 7.08 -9.90 6.65
N GLN A 27 6.20 -10.54 5.90
CA GLN A 27 5.98 -10.33 4.48
C GLN A 27 4.67 -9.59 4.25
N ALA A 28 4.60 -8.82 3.16
CA ALA A 28 3.39 -8.12 2.77
C ALA A 28 3.15 -8.11 1.26
N TYR A 29 1.88 -8.06 0.89
CA TYR A 29 1.41 -7.88 -0.48
C TYR A 29 0.01 -7.27 -0.48
N LEU A 30 -0.46 -6.88 -1.66
CA LEU A 30 -1.81 -6.40 -1.90
C LEU A 30 -2.68 -7.55 -2.40
N ALA A 31 -3.85 -7.74 -1.77
CA ALA A 31 -4.80 -8.78 -2.17
C ALA A 31 -5.40 -8.55 -3.57
N GLY A 32 -5.40 -7.30 -4.03
CA GLY A 32 -5.81 -6.89 -5.36
C GLY A 32 -5.21 -5.53 -5.70
N GLN A 33 -5.28 -5.13 -6.97
CA GLN A 33 -4.82 -3.82 -7.42
C GLN A 33 -5.65 -2.73 -6.74
N PRO A 34 -5.07 -1.87 -5.88
CA PRO A 34 -5.80 -0.77 -5.29
C PRO A 34 -6.10 0.27 -6.37
N VAL A 35 -7.39 0.59 -6.51
CA VAL A 35 -7.89 1.57 -7.48
C VAL A 35 -8.93 2.44 -6.79
N LEU A 36 -8.96 3.72 -7.11
CA LEU A 36 -10.10 4.58 -6.82
C LEU A 36 -10.98 4.64 -8.06
N SER A 37 -12.26 4.34 -7.91
CA SER A 37 -13.22 4.38 -9.01
C SER A 37 -14.21 5.51 -8.79
N SER A 38 -14.58 6.20 -9.87
CA SER A 38 -15.70 7.14 -9.90
C SER A 38 -17.02 6.43 -9.58
N ALA A 39 -18.05 7.18 -9.18
CA ALA A 39 -19.37 6.61 -8.88
C ALA A 39 -20.00 5.88 -10.09
N SER A 40 -19.65 6.27 -11.32
CA SER A 40 -20.06 5.60 -12.56
C SER A 40 -19.18 4.39 -12.92
N GLY A 41 -18.02 4.22 -12.29
CA GLY A 41 -17.05 3.16 -12.57
C GLY A 41 -16.29 3.32 -13.89
N THR A 42 -16.48 4.41 -14.62
CA THR A 42 -15.89 4.66 -15.94
C THR A 42 -14.46 5.20 -15.85
N ASP A 43 -14.21 6.02 -14.83
CA ASP A 43 -12.89 6.58 -14.55
C ASP A 43 -12.28 5.91 -13.33
N THR A 44 -11.02 5.50 -13.46
CA THR A 44 -10.23 4.89 -12.39
C THR A 44 -8.93 5.64 -12.17
N ILE A 45 -8.44 5.62 -10.93
CA ILE A 45 -7.13 6.13 -10.54
C ILE A 45 -6.39 4.99 -9.87
N ASP A 46 -5.33 4.51 -10.52
CA ASP A 46 -4.50 3.45 -9.97
C ASP A 46 -3.69 3.97 -8.80
N LEU A 47 -3.64 3.17 -7.73
CA LEU A 47 -2.85 3.46 -6.55
C LEU A 47 -1.69 2.48 -6.43
N GLN A 48 -0.67 2.91 -5.71
CA GLN A 48 0.42 2.08 -5.24
C GLN A 48 0.58 2.24 -3.74
N VAL A 49 1.06 1.19 -3.09
CA VAL A 49 1.30 1.19 -1.64
C VAL A 49 2.77 0.87 -1.37
N ASN A 50 3.39 1.71 -0.55
CA ASN A 50 4.74 1.50 -0.06
C ASN A 50 4.70 1.34 1.46
N ILE A 51 5.37 0.32 2.00
CA ILE A 51 5.53 0.14 3.45
C ILE A 51 7.01 -0.05 3.74
N ALA A 52 7.53 0.68 4.72
CA ALA A 52 8.94 0.60 5.13
C ALA A 52 9.91 0.78 3.94
N GLY A 53 9.57 1.68 3.00
CA GLY A 53 10.36 1.94 1.80
C GLY A 53 10.16 0.93 0.67
N LYS A 54 9.36 -0.13 0.86
CA LYS A 54 9.18 -1.21 -0.11
C LYS A 54 7.82 -1.10 -0.81
N LEU A 55 7.83 -1.10 -2.14
CA LEU A 55 6.61 -1.14 -2.95
C LEU A 55 5.96 -2.52 -2.80
N LEU A 56 4.66 -2.54 -2.46
CA LEU A 56 3.94 -3.79 -2.31
C LEU A 56 3.49 -4.33 -3.68
N PRO A 57 3.77 -5.60 -3.98
CA PRO A 57 3.25 -6.25 -5.17
C PRO A 57 1.78 -6.61 -4.99
N VAL A 58 1.07 -6.73 -6.11
CA VAL A 58 -0.25 -7.34 -6.16
C VAL A 58 -0.07 -8.85 -6.35
N SER A 59 -0.72 -9.67 -5.51
CA SER A 59 -0.62 -11.15 -5.44
C SER A 59 0.25 -11.70 -4.31
N SER A 60 -0.19 -12.82 -3.76
CA SER A 60 0.53 -13.65 -2.79
C SER A 60 1.67 -14.47 -3.40
N GLY A 61 1.82 -14.50 -4.73
CA GLY A 61 2.86 -15.28 -5.41
C GLY A 61 4.27 -14.71 -5.30
N SER A 62 4.40 -13.44 -4.91
CA SER A 62 5.71 -12.77 -4.77
C SER A 62 5.67 -11.71 -3.66
N PRO A 63 5.35 -12.08 -2.42
CA PRO A 63 5.23 -11.12 -1.33
C PRO A 63 6.59 -10.48 -1.03
N VAL A 64 6.58 -9.21 -0.62
CA VAL A 64 7.81 -8.52 -0.26
C VAL A 64 8.09 -8.70 1.23
N THR A 65 9.32 -9.11 1.58
CA THR A 65 9.75 -9.16 2.99
C THR A 65 9.91 -7.73 3.50
N LEU A 66 9.07 -7.31 4.45
CA LEU A 66 9.18 -6.01 5.11
C LEU A 66 10.28 -6.02 6.16
N TYR A 67 10.27 -7.04 7.03
CA TYR A 67 11.28 -7.27 8.07
C TYR A 67 11.65 -8.75 8.13
N THR A 68 12.93 -9.02 8.31
CA THR A 68 13.45 -10.37 8.58
C THR A 68 13.07 -10.84 9.98
N GLU A 69 13.26 -12.13 10.29
CA GLU A 69 12.93 -12.71 11.60
C GLU A 69 13.58 -11.95 12.77
N GLY A 70 14.88 -11.66 12.67
CA GLY A 70 15.61 -10.96 13.73
C GLY A 70 15.12 -9.52 13.94
N GLU A 71 14.70 -8.85 12.85
CA GLU A 71 14.15 -7.50 12.91
C GLU A 71 12.74 -7.49 13.51
N ALA A 72 11.90 -8.44 13.07
CA ALA A 72 10.49 -8.54 13.45
C ALA A 72 10.26 -8.96 14.90
N ALA A 73 11.24 -9.59 15.56
CA ALA A 73 11.16 -9.96 16.98
C ALA A 73 11.01 -8.75 17.94
N THR A 74 11.32 -7.55 17.45
CA THR A 74 11.11 -6.28 18.16
C THR A 74 10.05 -5.46 17.45
N GLU A 75 9.34 -4.59 18.20
CA GLU A 75 8.40 -3.67 17.58
C GLU A 75 9.11 -2.71 16.61
N LYS A 76 8.55 -2.60 15.41
CA LYS A 76 9.00 -1.67 14.37
C LYS A 76 7.87 -0.75 13.98
N THR A 77 8.18 0.54 13.88
CA THR A 77 7.28 1.53 13.29
C THR A 77 7.62 1.68 11.82
N ALA A 78 6.68 1.31 10.95
CA ALA A 78 6.79 1.51 9.51
C ALA A 78 5.83 2.59 9.03
N THR A 79 6.31 3.46 8.15
CA THR A 79 5.43 4.35 7.40
C THR A 79 4.84 3.59 6.22
N MET A 80 3.51 3.52 6.18
CA MET A 80 2.76 3.15 5.00
C MET A 80 2.41 4.42 4.22
N THR A 81 2.63 4.41 2.92
CA THR A 81 2.23 5.48 2.01
C THR A 81 1.40 4.90 0.87
N VAL A 82 0.23 5.49 0.62
CA VAL A 82 -0.62 5.21 -0.53
C VAL A 82 -0.55 6.43 -1.45
N SER A 83 -0.14 6.22 -2.69
CA SER A 83 0.00 7.30 -3.68
C SER A 83 -0.63 6.90 -5.00
N GLN A 84 -1.04 7.91 -5.78
CA GLN A 84 -1.44 7.70 -7.16
C GLN A 84 -0.25 7.18 -7.98
N VAL A 85 -0.47 6.16 -8.80
CA VAL A 85 0.46 5.80 -9.88
C VAL A 85 0.35 6.89 -10.93
N SER A 86 1.48 7.40 -11.42
CA SER A 86 1.53 8.47 -12.41
C SER A 86 0.50 8.26 -13.52
N GLY A 87 -0.36 9.25 -13.75
CA GLY A 87 -1.45 9.19 -14.71
C GLY A 87 -1.94 10.58 -15.08
N GLY A 88 -2.84 10.64 -16.05
CA GLY A 88 -3.47 11.90 -16.44
C GLY A 88 -4.39 12.47 -15.34
N LYS A 89 -4.79 13.72 -15.51
CA LYS A 89 -5.80 14.35 -14.67
C LYS A 89 -7.13 13.59 -14.80
N PRO A 90 -7.67 13.04 -13.70
CA PRO A 90 -8.96 12.35 -13.72
C PRO A 90 -10.10 13.35 -13.93
N ALA A 91 -11.26 12.84 -14.35
CA ALA A 91 -12.48 13.63 -14.41
C ALA A 91 -12.82 14.21 -13.03
N ALA A 92 -13.51 15.35 -13.01
CA ALA A 92 -13.96 15.95 -11.76
C ALA A 92 -15.04 15.06 -11.11
N GLY A 93 -14.86 14.71 -9.84
CA GLY A 93 -15.84 13.92 -9.12
C GLY A 93 -15.31 13.30 -7.83
N THR A 94 -16.16 12.51 -7.18
CA THR A 94 -15.81 11.71 -6.02
C THR A 94 -15.37 10.32 -6.46
N TYR A 95 -14.21 9.89 -5.96
CA TYR A 95 -13.67 8.56 -6.20
C TYR A 95 -13.57 7.81 -4.88
N MET A 96 -13.92 6.52 -4.92
CA MET A 96 -13.86 5.63 -3.76
C MET A 96 -13.18 4.32 -4.15
N GLY A 97 -12.50 3.72 -3.19
CA GLY A 97 -11.81 2.46 -3.37
C GLY A 97 -11.24 1.97 -2.06
N ASN A 98 -10.93 0.68 -2.01
CA ASN A 98 -10.32 0.02 -0.87
C ASN A 98 -8.88 -0.37 -1.18
N VAL A 99 -8.05 -0.33 -0.15
CA VAL A 99 -6.71 -0.91 -0.16
C VAL A 99 -6.74 -2.10 0.79
N THR A 100 -6.58 -3.30 0.25
CA THR A 100 -6.58 -4.53 1.05
C THR A 100 -5.15 -5.06 1.13
N LEU A 101 -4.58 -4.97 2.32
CA LEU A 101 -3.22 -5.39 2.65
C LEU A 101 -3.25 -6.76 3.31
N MET A 102 -2.32 -7.61 2.91
CA MET A 102 -2.09 -8.91 3.53
C MET A 102 -0.70 -8.93 4.15
N PHE A 103 -0.61 -9.47 5.35
CA PHE A 103 0.65 -9.65 6.09
C PHE A 103 0.79 -11.12 6.44
N ASP A 104 1.86 -11.75 5.96
CA ASP A 104 2.15 -13.16 6.20
C ASP A 104 3.44 -13.32 7.02
N THR A 105 3.51 -14.43 7.74
CA THR A 105 4.70 -14.82 8.49
C THR A 105 5.63 -15.66 7.62
N VAL A 106 6.90 -15.28 7.59
CA VAL A 106 7.95 -16.15 7.03
C VAL A 106 8.51 -16.98 8.17
N ALA A 107 8.16 -18.27 8.19
CA ALA A 107 8.57 -19.17 9.26
C ALA A 107 10.10 -19.23 9.40
N LYS A 108 10.55 -19.32 10.65
CA LYS A 108 11.94 -19.62 11.03
C LYS A 108 12.36 -20.98 10.44
N PRO A 109 13.50 -21.08 9.75
CA PRO A 109 14.04 -22.37 9.30
C PRO A 109 14.43 -23.29 10.47
#